data_AF-A0A2S6VBN3-F1
#
_entry.id   AF-A0A2S6VBN3-F1
#
_cell.length_a   1.000
_cell.length_b   1.000
_cell.length_c   1.000
_cell.angle_alpha   90.00
_cell.angle_beta   90.00
_cell.angle_gamma   90.00
#
_symmetry.space_group_name_H-M   'P 1'
#
loop_
_entity.id
_entity.type
_entity.pdbx_description
1 polymer ?
#
loop_
_entity_poly.entity_id
_entity_poly.type
_entity_poly.pdbx_seq_one_letter_code
_entity_poly.pdbx_strand_id
1 'polypeptide(L)'
;MLHRQESAGLVVITQPTHSWVAGCIARVWGNEKFGVFAPREEVCLGAEQHDIGWVVWETAPTLNPKTGYPYNFMELPTETHTKIWSGAKQLALPFGRYATLLVSLHGTGLFERRNWQTSLESSRLVQAYLDQEYAFQEQLIANLECDSYYAAYATPENIQRNRSLVATWDTLSLALCMGLREEKKFHQVPTALGEITLTLTPVEENVIKVSPWVFQQDTVKLVYEGRLLQKKFTDEAAMRQALNNASWVNITNTLISN
;
A
#
# COMPACT_ATOMS: atom_id res chain seq x y z
N MET A 1 -2.04 -8.94 6.97
CA MET A 1 -3.34 -8.24 7.03
C MET A 1 -3.22 -6.96 7.84
N LEU A 2 -4.04 -5.96 7.54
CA LEU A 2 -4.29 -4.81 8.40
C LEU A 2 -5.27 -5.17 9.50
N HIS A 3 -5.04 -4.59 10.67
CA HIS A 3 -5.91 -4.72 11.83
C HIS A 3 -6.58 -3.38 12.08
N ARG A 4 -7.91 -3.37 12.06
CA ARG A 4 -8.74 -2.24 12.46
C ARG A 4 -9.56 -2.65 13.67
N GLN A 5 -9.30 -2.00 14.80
CA GLN A 5 -9.99 -2.31 16.04
C GLN A 5 -11.36 -1.64 16.05
N GLU A 6 -12.42 -2.42 16.25
CA GLU A 6 -13.79 -1.95 16.41
C GLU A 6 -14.39 -2.44 17.73
N SER A 7 -15.50 -1.85 18.15
CA SER A 7 -16.20 -2.25 19.39
C SER A 7 -16.69 -3.71 19.34
N ALA A 8 -17.11 -4.17 18.17
CA ALA A 8 -17.61 -5.53 17.94
C ALA A 8 -16.51 -6.60 17.79
N GLY A 9 -15.24 -6.20 17.64
CA GLY A 9 -14.14 -7.13 17.40
C GLY A 9 -13.03 -6.53 16.54
N LEU A 10 -12.22 -7.40 15.94
CA LEU A 10 -11.18 -7.00 15.01
C LEU A 10 -11.69 -7.11 13.58
N VAL A 11 -11.70 -6.01 12.84
CA VAL A 11 -11.88 -6.05 11.39
C VAL A 11 -10.50 -6.25 10.76
N VAL A 12 -10.33 -7.37 10.06
CA VAL A 12 -9.12 -7.62 9.27
C VAL A 12 -9.35 -7.20 7.83
N ILE A 13 -8.41 -6.43 7.29
CA ILE A 13 -8.46 -5.91 5.91
C ILE A 13 -7.20 -6.44 5.20
N THR A 14 -7.37 -6.95 3.99
CA THR A 14 -6.28 -7.46 3.17
C THR A 14 -5.41 -6.32 2.63
N GLN A 15 -4.11 -6.57 2.44
CA GLN A 15 -3.18 -5.61 1.87
C GLN A 15 -3.61 -5.18 0.44
N PRO A 16 -4.03 -6.10 -0.46
CA PRO A 16 -4.63 -5.71 -1.74
C PRO A 16 -5.84 -4.76 -1.60
N THR A 17 -6.62 -4.84 -0.51
CA THR A 17 -7.74 -3.91 -0.30
C THR A 17 -7.26 -2.52 0.07
N HIS A 18 -6.19 -2.38 0.85
CA HIS A 18 -5.64 -1.04 1.10
C HIS A 18 -4.96 -0.49 -0.15
N SER A 19 -4.27 -1.32 -0.94
CA SER A 19 -3.71 -0.88 -2.22
C SER A 19 -4.81 -0.43 -3.18
N TRP A 20 -5.96 -1.12 -3.21
CA TRP A 20 -7.16 -0.64 -3.90
C TRP A 20 -7.57 0.77 -3.45
N VAL A 21 -7.61 1.02 -2.14
CA VAL A 21 -7.88 2.37 -1.60
C VAL A 21 -6.81 3.38 -2.04
N ALA A 22 -5.52 3.00 -2.06
CA ALA A 22 -4.45 3.84 -2.57
C ALA A 22 -4.65 4.17 -4.07
N GLY A 23 -5.09 3.22 -4.89
CA GLY A 23 -5.47 3.43 -6.28
C GLY A 23 -6.67 4.39 -6.43
N CYS A 24 -7.68 4.28 -5.56
CA CYS A 24 -8.80 5.22 -5.52
C CYS A 24 -8.34 6.65 -5.20
N ILE A 25 -7.47 6.81 -4.20
CA ILE A 25 -6.85 8.09 -3.83
C ILE A 25 -6.07 8.65 -5.02
N ALA A 26 -5.24 7.83 -5.67
CA ALA A 26 -4.42 8.22 -6.82
C ALA A 26 -5.26 8.81 -7.96
N ARG A 27 -6.39 8.17 -8.31
CA ARG A 27 -7.26 8.60 -9.43
C ARG A 27 -7.85 9.99 -9.26
N VAL A 28 -8.07 10.43 -8.02
CA VAL A 28 -8.62 11.74 -7.70
C VAL A 28 -7.56 12.73 -7.20
N TRP A 29 -6.29 12.31 -7.15
CA TRP A 29 -5.17 13.13 -6.68
C TRP A 29 -4.78 14.22 -7.67
N GLY A 30 -4.33 15.34 -7.12
CA GLY A 30 -3.77 16.46 -7.87
C GLY A 30 -4.69 17.68 -7.89
N ASN A 31 -4.07 18.84 -8.03
CA ASN A 31 -4.67 20.15 -8.31
C ASN A 31 -3.51 21.10 -8.67
N GLU A 32 -3.74 22.41 -8.76
CA GLU A 32 -2.68 23.37 -9.09
C GLU A 32 -1.46 23.27 -8.16
N LYS A 33 -1.69 23.06 -6.86
CA LYS A 33 -0.61 22.94 -5.86
C LYS A 33 0.11 21.59 -5.93
N PHE A 34 -0.62 20.50 -6.13
CA PHE A 34 -0.07 19.14 -6.09
C PHE A 34 0.46 18.66 -7.46
N GLY A 35 0.07 19.35 -8.53
CA GLY A 35 0.44 19.04 -9.90
C GLY A 35 -0.23 17.78 -10.43
N VAL A 36 0.27 17.32 -11.58
CA VAL A 36 -0.15 16.08 -12.24
C VAL A 36 0.96 15.03 -12.17
N PHE A 37 0.66 13.81 -12.62
CA PHE A 37 1.60 12.72 -12.78
C PHE A 37 1.27 11.95 -14.07
N ALA A 38 2.26 11.28 -14.63
CA ALA A 38 2.13 10.55 -15.89
C ALA A 38 3.05 9.31 -15.90
N PRO A 39 2.64 8.24 -16.59
CA PRO A 39 1.38 8.10 -17.31
C PRO A 39 0.24 7.75 -16.33
N ARG A 40 -0.91 8.42 -16.48
CA ARG A 40 -1.91 8.52 -15.40
C ARG A 40 -2.46 7.15 -15.00
N GLU A 41 -2.90 6.35 -15.97
CA GLU A 41 -3.57 5.08 -15.70
C GLU A 41 -2.63 4.05 -15.08
N GLU A 42 -1.39 3.97 -15.56
CA GLU A 42 -0.39 3.02 -15.09
C GLU A 42 0.16 3.39 -13.72
N VAL A 43 0.23 4.68 -13.39
CA VAL A 43 0.57 5.15 -12.04
C VAL A 43 -0.56 4.84 -11.06
N CYS A 44 -1.82 5.09 -11.44
CA CYS A 44 -2.97 4.70 -10.64
C CYS A 44 -3.04 3.18 -10.44
N LEU A 45 -2.76 2.40 -11.49
CA LEU A 45 -2.70 0.94 -11.42
C LEU A 45 -1.53 0.46 -10.55
N GLY A 46 -0.36 1.09 -10.65
CA GLY A 46 0.79 0.81 -9.79
C GLY A 46 0.46 1.06 -8.32
N ALA A 47 -0.26 2.15 -8.02
CA ALA A 47 -0.78 2.43 -6.68
C ALA A 47 -1.80 1.37 -6.23
N GLU A 48 -2.66 0.90 -7.13
CA GLU A 48 -3.65 -0.13 -6.84
C GLU A 48 -3.03 -1.50 -6.55
N GLN A 49 -1.92 -1.82 -7.19
CA GLN A 49 -1.28 -3.14 -7.16
C GLN A 49 0.00 -3.18 -6.33
N HIS A 50 0.36 -2.10 -5.61
CA HIS A 50 1.68 -2.00 -4.94
C HIS A 50 1.94 -3.14 -3.94
N ASP A 51 0.91 -3.67 -3.26
CA ASP A 51 1.01 -4.84 -2.38
C ASP A 51 0.45 -6.14 -2.99
N ILE A 52 0.42 -6.28 -4.32
CA ILE A 52 -0.10 -7.49 -4.99
C ILE A 52 0.61 -8.78 -4.52
N GLY A 53 1.87 -8.70 -4.09
CA GLY A 53 2.61 -9.84 -3.53
C GLY A 53 1.88 -10.53 -2.36
N TRP A 54 1.07 -9.77 -1.61
CA TRP A 54 0.34 -10.28 -0.45
C TRP A 54 -0.84 -11.17 -0.81
N VAL A 55 -1.35 -11.09 -2.04
CA VAL A 55 -2.57 -11.81 -2.46
C VAL A 55 -2.44 -13.31 -2.18
N VAL A 56 -1.26 -13.90 -2.38
CA VAL A 56 -1.04 -15.33 -2.15
C VAL A 56 -1.08 -15.66 -0.67
N TRP A 57 -0.34 -14.92 0.17
CA TRP A 57 -0.29 -15.20 1.61
C TRP A 57 -1.65 -14.97 2.28
N GLU A 58 -2.41 -13.95 1.85
CA GLU A 58 -3.70 -13.62 2.43
C GLU A 58 -4.86 -14.53 2.01
N THR A 59 -4.65 -15.47 1.07
CA THR A 59 -5.59 -16.59 0.86
C THR A 59 -5.54 -17.63 1.98
N ALA A 60 -4.42 -17.72 2.71
CA ALA A 60 -4.22 -18.66 3.79
C ALA A 60 -3.35 -18.04 4.91
N PRO A 61 -3.79 -16.94 5.54
CA PRO A 61 -2.97 -16.22 6.50
C PRO A 61 -2.62 -17.11 7.69
N THR A 62 -1.42 -16.90 8.25
CA THR A 62 -0.95 -17.65 9.42
C THR A 62 -1.37 -17.00 10.72
N LEU A 63 -1.53 -17.80 11.77
CA LEU A 63 -1.93 -17.36 13.11
C LEU A 63 -0.75 -16.71 13.84
N ASN A 64 -0.97 -15.53 14.41
CA ASN A 64 -0.08 -14.95 15.41
C ASN A 64 -0.45 -15.51 16.80
N PRO A 65 0.39 -16.39 17.39
CA PRO A 65 0.05 -17.03 18.67
C PRO A 65 0.04 -16.05 19.85
N LYS A 66 0.67 -14.87 19.71
CA LYS A 66 0.68 -13.84 20.76
C LYS A 66 -0.65 -13.08 20.84
N THR A 67 -1.30 -12.86 19.70
CA THR A 67 -2.52 -12.05 19.62
C THR A 67 -3.78 -12.90 19.49
N GLY A 68 -3.65 -14.11 18.97
CA GLY A 68 -4.75 -15.01 18.63
C GLY A 68 -5.52 -14.60 17.37
N TYR A 69 -4.91 -13.78 16.52
CA TYR A 69 -5.45 -13.31 15.25
C TYR A 69 -4.51 -13.66 14.09
N PRO A 70 -4.92 -13.52 12.82
CA PRO A 70 -3.97 -13.50 11.72
C PRO A 70 -2.82 -12.54 11.98
N TYR A 71 -1.63 -12.80 11.45
CA TYR A 71 -0.54 -11.83 11.58
C TYR A 71 -0.92 -10.47 10.99
N ASN A 72 -0.63 -9.42 11.77
CA ASN A 72 -0.56 -8.09 11.19
C ASN A 72 0.61 -8.07 10.19
N PHE A 73 0.43 -7.35 9.08
CA PHE A 73 1.45 -7.27 8.03
C PHE A 73 2.82 -6.79 8.54
N MET A 74 2.88 -6.02 9.63
CA MET A 74 4.15 -5.53 10.21
C MET A 74 4.88 -6.55 11.10
N GLU A 75 4.20 -7.63 11.48
CA GLU A 75 4.63 -8.61 12.48
C GLU A 75 5.19 -9.91 11.87
N LEU A 76 5.11 -10.06 10.54
CA LEU A 76 5.63 -11.25 9.88
C LEU A 76 7.17 -11.32 9.96
N PRO A 77 7.75 -12.53 10.01
CA PRO A 77 9.19 -12.70 9.93
C PRO A 77 9.76 -12.16 8.61
N THR A 78 11.00 -11.67 8.64
CA THR A 78 11.70 -11.14 7.44
C THR A 78 11.67 -12.12 6.28
N GLU A 79 11.90 -13.42 6.52
CA GLU A 79 11.88 -14.45 5.46
C GLU A 79 10.53 -14.50 4.73
N THR A 80 9.41 -14.40 5.47
CA THR A 80 8.08 -14.39 4.87
C THR A 80 7.85 -13.12 4.06
N HIS A 81 8.26 -11.96 4.59
CA HIS A 81 8.20 -10.70 3.85
C HIS A 81 9.00 -10.75 2.55
N THR A 82 10.26 -11.18 2.62
CA THR A 82 11.12 -11.27 1.43
C THR A 82 10.53 -12.21 0.39
N LYS A 83 9.92 -13.33 0.79
CA LYS A 83 9.23 -14.25 -0.11
C LYS A 83 8.01 -13.61 -0.80
N ILE A 84 7.19 -12.88 -0.04
CA ILE A 84 6.04 -12.11 -0.56
C ILE A 84 6.50 -11.12 -1.63
N TRP A 85 7.51 -10.31 -1.31
CA TRP A 85 8.00 -9.26 -2.19
C TRP A 85 8.75 -9.78 -3.42
N SER A 86 9.52 -10.86 -3.29
CA SER A 86 10.23 -11.49 -4.42
C SER A 86 9.29 -12.04 -5.51
N GLY A 87 8.02 -12.32 -5.15
CA GLY A 87 6.98 -12.78 -6.07
C GLY A 87 6.08 -11.68 -6.62
N ALA A 88 6.16 -10.45 -6.10
CA ALA A 88 5.22 -9.39 -6.41
C ALA A 88 5.30 -8.94 -7.88
N LYS A 89 6.51 -8.82 -8.42
CA LYS A 89 6.70 -8.38 -9.81
C LYS A 89 6.09 -9.35 -10.83
N GLN A 90 6.14 -10.66 -10.58
CA GLN A 90 5.59 -11.68 -11.49
C GLN A 90 4.05 -11.62 -11.52
N LEU A 91 3.43 -11.27 -10.39
CA LEU A 91 1.99 -11.05 -10.31
C LEU A 91 1.57 -9.73 -10.98
N ALA A 92 2.40 -8.69 -10.89
CA ALA A 92 2.12 -7.37 -11.46
C ALA A 92 2.34 -7.31 -12.99
N LEU A 93 3.33 -8.04 -13.52
CA LEU A 93 3.74 -7.93 -14.92
C LEU A 93 2.61 -8.14 -15.96
N PRO A 94 1.66 -9.07 -15.76
CA PRO A 94 0.49 -9.20 -16.63
C PRO A 94 -0.36 -7.93 -16.78
N PHE A 95 -0.33 -7.01 -15.81
CA PHE A 95 -1.06 -5.75 -15.86
C PHE A 95 -0.31 -4.63 -16.60
N GLY A 96 1.02 -4.74 -16.73
CA GLY A 96 1.84 -3.81 -17.52
C GLY A 96 3.16 -3.44 -16.86
N ARG A 97 4.14 -3.09 -17.72
CA ARG A 97 5.53 -2.80 -17.36
C ARG A 97 5.66 -1.62 -16.39
N TYR A 98 5.01 -0.49 -16.66
CA TYR A 98 5.16 0.70 -15.81
C TYR A 98 4.56 0.52 -14.41
N ALA A 99 3.38 -0.09 -14.31
CA ALA A 99 2.78 -0.45 -13.02
C ALA A 99 3.69 -1.40 -12.24
N THR A 100 4.28 -2.39 -12.92
CA THR A 100 5.20 -3.37 -12.30
C THR A 100 6.49 -2.72 -11.81
N LEU A 101 7.02 -1.73 -12.55
CA LEU A 101 8.15 -0.92 -12.09
C LEU A 101 7.82 -0.24 -10.76
N LEU A 102 6.62 0.35 -10.62
CA LEU A 102 6.19 1.00 -9.38
C LEU A 102 6.01 0.00 -8.22
N VAL A 103 5.49 -1.21 -8.49
CA VAL A 103 5.41 -2.29 -7.48
C VAL A 103 6.80 -2.65 -6.97
N SER A 104 7.77 -2.86 -7.87
CA SER A 104 9.15 -3.19 -7.53
C SER A 104 9.83 -2.06 -6.74
N LEU A 105 9.71 -0.80 -7.19
CA LEU A 105 10.27 0.38 -6.52
C LEU A 105 9.67 0.63 -5.14
N HIS A 106 8.39 0.33 -4.96
CA HIS A 106 7.72 0.40 -3.67
C HIS A 106 8.30 -0.67 -2.73
N GLY A 107 8.38 -1.91 -3.19
CA GLY A 107 8.98 -3.02 -2.46
C GLY A 107 10.41 -2.74 -1.99
N THR A 108 11.33 -2.36 -2.90
CA THR A 108 12.71 -2.02 -2.49
C THR A 108 12.75 -0.86 -1.50
N GLY A 109 11.89 0.15 -1.69
CA GLY A 109 11.76 1.28 -0.76
C GLY A 109 11.39 0.87 0.66
N LEU A 110 10.58 -0.17 0.85
CA LEU A 110 10.25 -0.70 2.19
C LEU A 110 11.46 -1.38 2.85
N PHE A 111 12.28 -2.08 2.06
CA PHE A 111 13.50 -2.73 2.55
C PHE A 111 14.64 -1.76 2.83
N GLU A 112 14.69 -0.62 2.14
CA GLU A 112 15.65 0.47 2.38
C GLU A 112 15.38 1.23 3.69
N ARG A 113 14.10 1.38 4.09
CA ARG A 113 13.69 2.28 5.19
C ARG A 113 13.61 1.62 6.58
N ARG A 114 13.54 0.29 6.67
CA ARG A 114 13.37 -0.45 7.93
C ARG A 114 14.54 -1.39 8.17
N ASN A 115 14.88 -1.61 9.44
CA ASN A 115 15.87 -2.62 9.79
C ASN A 115 15.25 -4.03 9.70
N TRP A 116 15.51 -4.70 8.58
CA TRP A 116 15.10 -6.10 8.32
C TRP A 116 16.19 -7.12 8.63
N GLN A 117 17.41 -6.64 8.88
CA GLN A 117 18.66 -7.41 8.91
C GLN A 117 19.06 -7.75 10.36
N THR A 118 18.17 -8.44 11.08
CA THR A 118 18.35 -8.75 12.52
C THR A 118 19.20 -9.99 12.78
N SER A 119 19.57 -10.73 11.74
CA SER A 119 20.42 -11.92 11.76
C SER A 119 21.17 -12.06 10.43
N LEU A 120 22.27 -12.80 10.41
CA LEU A 120 23.06 -13.04 9.19
C LEU A 120 22.20 -13.60 8.04
N GLU A 121 21.29 -14.53 8.36
CA GLU A 121 20.40 -15.12 7.37
C GLU A 121 19.38 -14.09 6.83
N SER A 122 18.77 -13.28 7.70
CA SER A 122 17.88 -12.21 7.25
C SER A 122 18.60 -11.17 6.39
N SER A 123 19.86 -10.83 6.73
CA SER A 123 20.69 -9.95 5.91
C SER A 123 20.93 -10.52 4.52
N ARG A 124 21.26 -11.81 4.43
CA ARG A 124 21.48 -12.52 3.16
C ARG A 124 20.22 -12.52 2.29
N LEU A 125 19.06 -12.79 2.88
CA LEU A 125 17.77 -12.80 2.17
C LEU A 125 17.40 -11.40 1.65
N VAL A 126 17.54 -10.38 2.49
CA VAL A 126 17.26 -8.99 2.11
C VAL A 126 18.18 -8.52 0.99
N GLN A 127 19.49 -8.79 1.09
CA GLN A 127 20.45 -8.41 0.05
C GLN A 127 20.14 -9.10 -1.28
N ALA A 128 19.89 -10.42 -1.26
CA ALA A 128 19.57 -11.17 -2.47
C ALA A 128 18.29 -10.65 -3.16
N TYR A 129 17.28 -10.25 -2.40
CA TYR A 129 16.08 -9.62 -2.94
C TYR A 129 16.37 -8.26 -3.57
N LEU A 130 17.09 -7.38 -2.85
CA LEU A 130 17.43 -6.05 -3.35
C LEU A 130 18.26 -6.13 -4.64
N ASP A 131 19.28 -6.98 -4.69
CA ASP A 131 20.10 -7.17 -5.89
C ASP A 131 19.27 -7.62 -7.09
N GLN A 132 18.34 -8.55 -6.88
CA GLN A 132 17.44 -9.05 -7.94
C GLN A 132 16.44 -8.00 -8.40
N GLU A 133 15.88 -7.19 -7.49
CA GLU A 133 14.93 -6.13 -7.84
C GLU A 133 15.63 -4.96 -8.54
N TYR A 134 16.83 -4.55 -8.10
CA TYR A 134 17.57 -3.47 -8.78
C TYR A 134 17.95 -3.85 -10.21
N ALA A 135 18.46 -5.07 -10.42
CA ALA A 135 18.76 -5.56 -11.77
C ALA A 135 17.50 -5.62 -12.65
N PHE A 136 16.37 -6.05 -12.08
CA PHE A 136 15.09 -6.07 -12.79
C PHE A 136 14.60 -4.66 -13.14
N GLN A 137 14.69 -3.71 -12.20
CA GLN A 137 14.30 -2.31 -12.41
C GLN A 137 15.13 -1.67 -13.51
N GLU A 138 16.46 -1.86 -13.50
CA GLU A 138 17.36 -1.36 -14.55
C GLU A 138 16.96 -1.89 -15.93
N GLN A 139 16.76 -3.20 -16.06
CA GLN A 139 16.35 -3.82 -17.31
C GLN A 139 14.97 -3.31 -17.79
N LEU A 140 14.02 -3.17 -16.87
CA LEU A 140 12.66 -2.75 -17.19
C LEU A 140 12.62 -1.27 -17.60
N ILE A 141 13.39 -0.41 -16.92
CA ILE A 141 13.53 1.00 -17.28
C ILE A 141 14.13 1.13 -18.67
N ALA A 142 15.23 0.44 -18.98
CA ALA A 142 15.83 0.46 -20.32
C ALA A 142 14.83 0.02 -21.41
N ASN A 143 13.96 -0.95 -21.10
CA ASN A 143 12.91 -1.41 -22.01
C ASN A 143 11.77 -0.38 -22.20
N LEU A 144 11.45 0.41 -21.18
CA LEU A 144 10.48 1.50 -21.25
C LEU A 144 11.05 2.72 -21.99
N GLU A 145 12.33 3.03 -21.83
CA GLU A 145 13.04 4.12 -22.53
C GLU A 145 13.09 3.90 -24.05
N CYS A 146 13.15 2.64 -24.49
CA CYS A 146 13.15 2.28 -25.92
C CYS A 146 11.74 2.15 -26.53
N ASP A 147 10.68 2.36 -25.75
CA ASP A 147 9.30 2.18 -26.19
C ASP A 147 8.65 3.51 -26.60
N SER A 148 7.99 3.54 -27.76
CA SER A 148 7.42 4.77 -28.32
C SER A 148 6.36 5.43 -27.43
N TYR A 149 5.63 4.64 -26.62
CA TYR A 149 4.63 5.16 -25.70
C TYR A 149 5.26 5.53 -24.35
N TYR A 150 6.14 4.69 -23.80
CA TYR A 150 6.68 4.90 -22.46
C TYR A 150 7.90 5.81 -22.37
N ALA A 151 8.64 6.03 -23.46
CA ALA A 151 9.90 6.78 -23.43
C ALA A 151 9.76 8.18 -22.79
N ALA A 152 8.66 8.87 -23.04
CA ALA A 152 8.39 10.19 -22.46
C ALA A 152 8.16 10.17 -20.93
N TYR A 153 7.82 9.01 -20.37
CA TYR A 153 7.50 8.84 -18.95
C TYR A 153 8.55 8.06 -18.16
N ALA A 154 9.51 7.44 -18.85
CA ALA A 154 10.58 6.64 -18.26
C ALA A 154 11.79 7.46 -17.80
N THR A 155 11.66 8.79 -17.66
CA THR A 155 12.76 9.62 -17.16
C THR A 155 12.97 9.39 -15.65
N PRO A 156 14.20 9.56 -15.14
CA PRO A 156 14.48 9.41 -13.71
C PRO A 156 13.59 10.29 -12.82
N GLU A 157 13.30 11.52 -13.25
CA GLU A 157 12.47 12.47 -12.50
C GLU A 157 11.02 12.01 -12.41
N ASN A 158 10.44 11.53 -13.51
CA ASN A 158 9.08 11.02 -13.54
C ASN A 158 8.94 9.75 -12.70
N ILE A 159 9.89 8.81 -12.84
CA ILE A 159 9.91 7.58 -12.06
C ILE A 159 10.03 7.89 -10.56
N GLN A 160 10.95 8.77 -10.16
CA GLN A 160 11.13 9.13 -8.76
C GLN A 160 9.90 9.86 -8.18
N ARG A 161 9.28 10.75 -8.96
CA ARG A 161 8.01 11.41 -8.58
C ARG A 161 6.91 10.37 -8.36
N ASN A 162 6.73 9.45 -9.30
CA ASN A 162 5.69 8.43 -9.23
C ASN A 162 5.93 7.45 -8.07
N ARG A 163 7.18 7.05 -7.82
CA ARG A 163 7.57 6.27 -6.63
C ARG A 163 7.16 6.97 -5.34
N SER A 164 7.42 8.27 -5.24
CA SER A 164 7.10 9.08 -4.05
C SER A 164 5.58 9.25 -3.85
N LEU A 165 4.83 9.41 -4.94
CA LEU A 165 3.37 9.45 -4.92
C LEU A 165 2.78 8.11 -4.46
N VAL A 166 3.22 6.98 -5.00
CA VAL A 166 2.77 5.65 -4.56
C VAL A 166 3.04 5.43 -3.08
N ALA A 167 4.23 5.79 -2.59
CA ALA A 167 4.54 5.72 -1.16
C ALA A 167 3.64 6.63 -0.31
N THR A 168 3.29 7.81 -0.80
CA THR A 168 2.34 8.71 -0.14
C THR A 168 0.96 8.06 -0.05
N TRP A 169 0.43 7.55 -1.17
CA TRP A 169 -0.91 6.95 -1.21
C TRP A 169 -1.00 5.66 -0.39
N ASP A 170 0.06 4.86 -0.37
CA ASP A 170 0.21 3.73 0.56
C ASP A 170 -0.01 4.21 2.00
N THR A 171 0.83 5.14 2.50
CA THR A 171 0.73 5.58 3.91
C THR A 171 -0.62 6.20 4.26
N LEU A 172 -1.25 6.94 3.35
CA LEU A 172 -2.59 7.49 3.54
C LEU A 172 -3.63 6.36 3.62
N SER A 173 -3.61 5.42 2.68
CA SER A 173 -4.54 4.30 2.65
C SER A 173 -4.41 3.41 3.91
N LEU A 174 -3.18 3.16 4.39
CA LEU A 174 -2.92 2.46 5.64
C LEU A 174 -3.57 3.16 6.83
N ALA A 175 -3.39 4.48 6.96
CA ALA A 175 -3.96 5.25 8.05
C ALA A 175 -5.50 5.21 8.06
N LEU A 176 -6.12 5.30 6.88
CA LEU A 176 -7.57 5.21 6.72
C LEU A 176 -8.08 3.81 7.08
N CYS A 177 -7.48 2.77 6.48
CA CYS A 177 -7.89 1.38 6.66
C CYS A 177 -7.72 0.90 8.10
N MET A 178 -6.65 1.29 8.79
CA MET A 178 -6.39 0.94 10.20
C MET A 178 -7.30 1.67 11.20
N GLY A 179 -8.12 2.63 10.75
CA GLY A 179 -9.04 3.39 11.59
C GLY A 179 -8.37 4.57 12.27
N LEU A 180 -8.15 5.65 11.51
CA LEU A 180 -7.64 6.92 12.02
C LEU A 180 -8.60 7.51 13.07
N ARG A 181 -8.13 7.63 14.32
CA ARG A 181 -8.92 8.16 15.47
C ARG A 181 -8.47 9.53 15.96
N GLU A 182 -7.23 9.90 15.63
CA GLU A 182 -6.61 11.16 16.04
C GLU A 182 -6.00 11.85 14.83
N GLU A 183 -5.67 13.12 14.98
CA GLU A 183 -4.94 13.86 13.96
C GLU A 183 -3.62 13.15 13.61
N LYS A 184 -3.35 13.02 12.30
CA LYS A 184 -2.09 12.46 11.81
C LYS A 184 -1.48 13.33 10.74
N LYS A 185 -0.18 13.57 10.88
CA LYS A 185 0.64 14.32 9.93
C LYS A 185 1.43 13.37 9.04
N PHE A 186 1.47 13.67 7.76
CA PHE A 186 2.20 12.98 6.72
C PHE A 186 3.19 13.99 6.15
N HIS A 187 4.47 13.74 6.37
CA HIS A 187 5.54 14.61 5.91
C HIS A 187 5.97 14.21 4.50
N GLN A 188 6.70 15.11 3.83
CA GLN A 188 7.29 14.85 2.51
C GLN A 188 6.28 14.47 1.43
N VAL A 189 5.05 14.99 1.53
CA VAL A 189 4.01 14.75 0.52
C VAL A 189 4.39 15.51 -0.75
N PRO A 190 4.55 14.84 -1.91
CA PRO A 190 4.96 15.49 -3.15
C PRO A 190 3.92 16.53 -3.61
N THR A 191 4.40 17.71 -3.99
CA THR A 191 3.64 18.80 -4.62
C THR A 191 4.14 19.02 -6.05
N ALA A 192 3.62 20.03 -6.75
CA ALA A 192 4.14 20.40 -8.06
C ALA A 192 5.59 20.93 -8.01
N LEU A 193 5.99 21.59 -6.91
CA LEU A 193 7.24 22.34 -6.81
C LEU A 193 8.16 21.90 -5.65
N GLY A 194 7.83 20.82 -4.95
CA GLY A 194 8.57 20.36 -3.77
C GLY A 194 7.73 19.45 -2.90
N GLU A 195 7.87 19.55 -1.58
CA GLU A 195 7.19 18.70 -0.61
C GLU A 195 6.45 19.52 0.45
N ILE A 196 5.41 18.94 1.06
CA ILE A 196 4.68 19.57 2.16
C ILE A 196 4.29 18.56 3.24
N THR A 197 3.86 19.06 4.41
CA THR A 197 3.13 18.25 5.39
C THR A 197 1.63 18.30 5.11
N LEU A 198 1.03 17.12 4.98
CA LEU A 198 -0.41 16.91 4.91
C LEU A 198 -0.92 16.45 6.27
N THR A 199 -2.08 16.95 6.68
CA THR A 199 -2.73 16.57 7.94
C THR A 199 -4.09 15.94 7.63
N LEU A 200 -4.35 14.78 8.23
CA LEU A 200 -5.67 14.16 8.29
C LEU A 200 -6.22 14.31 9.71
N THR A 201 -7.41 14.90 9.85
CA THR A 201 -8.05 15.13 11.15
C THR A 201 -9.46 14.50 11.13
N PRO A 202 -9.70 13.40 11.85
CA PRO A 202 -11.05 12.87 12.05
C PRO A 202 -11.92 13.92 12.76
N VAL A 203 -13.10 14.20 12.22
CA VAL A 203 -14.02 15.20 12.81
C VAL A 203 -15.35 14.60 13.25
N GLU A 204 -15.81 13.56 12.56
CA GLU A 204 -17.00 12.79 12.90
C GLU A 204 -16.76 11.32 12.56
N GLU A 205 -17.71 10.44 12.90
CA GLU A 205 -17.64 9.06 12.49
C GLU A 205 -17.53 8.97 10.96
N ASN A 206 -16.47 8.33 10.47
CA ASN A 206 -16.19 8.16 9.04
C ASN A 206 -15.92 9.46 8.24
N VAL A 207 -15.82 10.64 8.87
CA VAL A 207 -15.52 11.92 8.19
C VAL A 207 -14.16 12.45 8.62
N ILE A 208 -13.31 12.75 7.64
CA ILE A 208 -11.91 13.14 7.85
C ILE A 208 -11.62 14.42 7.06
N LYS A 209 -11.16 15.45 7.76
CA LYS A 209 -10.64 16.67 7.13
C LYS A 209 -9.24 16.43 6.60
N VAL A 210 -8.97 16.96 5.42
CA VAL A 210 -7.66 16.86 4.74
C VAL A 210 -7.11 18.26 4.50
N SER A 211 -5.93 18.55 5.06
CA SER A 211 -5.33 19.88 4.99
C SER A 211 -3.83 19.83 4.69
N PRO A 212 -3.34 20.48 3.62
CA PRO A 212 -4.10 21.17 2.58
C PRO A 212 -4.93 20.20 1.72
N TRP A 213 -5.96 20.69 1.03
CA TRP A 213 -6.73 19.85 0.11
C TRP A 213 -5.90 19.41 -1.11
N VAL A 214 -5.89 18.10 -1.38
CA VAL A 214 -4.99 17.45 -2.36
C VAL A 214 -5.72 16.87 -3.57
N PHE A 215 -7.04 16.90 -3.56
CA PHE A 215 -7.88 16.20 -4.53
C PHE A 215 -8.51 17.17 -5.54
N GLN A 216 -8.88 16.62 -6.69
CA GLN A 216 -9.55 17.36 -7.77
C GLN A 216 -11.04 17.60 -7.47
N GLN A 217 -11.64 16.72 -6.67
CA GLN A 217 -13.06 16.77 -6.28
C GLN A 217 -13.21 17.55 -4.98
N ASP A 218 -14.39 18.10 -4.70
CA ASP A 218 -14.67 18.81 -3.44
C ASP A 218 -14.83 17.87 -2.23
N THR A 219 -15.13 16.60 -2.50
CA THR A 219 -15.31 15.55 -1.50
C THR A 219 -14.92 14.22 -2.12
N VAL A 220 -14.22 13.37 -1.36
CA VAL A 220 -13.83 12.03 -1.81
C VAL A 220 -14.44 11.00 -0.87
N LYS A 221 -15.25 10.09 -1.43
CA LYS A 221 -15.82 8.96 -0.67
C LYS A 221 -15.08 7.69 -1.03
N LEU A 222 -14.45 7.08 -0.05
CA LEU A 222 -13.76 5.79 -0.16
C LEU A 222 -14.61 4.72 0.51
N VAL A 223 -14.84 3.61 -0.18
CA VAL A 223 -15.57 2.46 0.34
C VAL A 223 -14.74 1.21 0.12
N TYR A 224 -14.58 0.41 1.15
CA TYR A 224 -13.82 -0.82 1.13
C TYR A 224 -14.33 -1.78 2.20
N GLU A 225 -13.88 -3.03 2.14
CA GLU A 225 -14.43 -4.10 2.95
C GLU A 225 -13.35 -4.78 3.79
N GLY A 226 -13.78 -5.29 4.94
CA GLY A 226 -12.98 -6.17 5.78
C GLY A 226 -13.82 -7.29 6.35
N ARG A 227 -13.18 -8.21 7.08
CA ARG A 227 -13.85 -9.33 7.75
C ARG A 227 -13.78 -9.18 9.25
N LEU A 228 -14.92 -9.35 9.94
CA LEU A 228 -15.01 -9.21 11.39
C LEU A 228 -14.68 -10.51 12.11
N LEU A 229 -13.62 -10.50 12.92
CA LEU A 229 -13.29 -11.55 13.89
C LEU A 229 -13.68 -11.09 15.29
N GLN A 230 -14.70 -11.73 15.86
CA GLN A 230 -15.23 -11.40 17.20
C GLN A 230 -14.52 -12.14 18.34
N LYS A 231 -13.62 -13.06 18.02
CA LYS A 231 -12.88 -13.87 19.01
C LYS A 231 -11.45 -14.12 18.55
N LYS A 232 -10.64 -14.52 19.53
CA LYS A 232 -9.25 -14.97 19.34
C LYS A 232 -9.18 -16.49 19.18
N PHE A 233 -8.07 -16.96 18.64
CA PHE A 233 -7.83 -18.36 18.29
C PHE A 233 -6.47 -18.83 18.83
N THR A 234 -6.38 -20.12 19.14
CA THR A 234 -5.12 -20.80 19.49
C THR A 234 -4.72 -21.83 18.43
N ASP A 235 -5.58 -22.06 17.45
CA ASP A 235 -5.40 -23.01 16.36
C ASP A 235 -5.57 -22.29 15.01
N GLU A 236 -4.60 -22.50 14.11
CA GLU A 236 -4.54 -21.82 12.83
C GLU A 236 -5.65 -22.27 11.87
N ALA A 237 -6.00 -23.55 11.86
CA ALA A 237 -7.05 -24.07 11.00
C ALA A 237 -8.42 -23.51 11.40
N ALA A 238 -8.72 -23.48 12.69
CA ALA A 238 -9.92 -22.87 13.25
C ALA A 238 -9.98 -21.36 12.96
N MET A 239 -8.85 -20.65 13.07
CA MET A 239 -8.76 -19.23 12.71
C MET A 239 -9.08 -19.01 11.23
N ARG A 240 -8.48 -19.79 10.32
CA ARG A 240 -8.74 -19.69 8.88
C ARG A 240 -10.19 -20.01 8.54
N GLN A 241 -10.76 -21.05 9.15
CA GLN A 241 -12.18 -21.40 8.98
C GLN A 241 -13.09 -20.27 9.45
N ALA A 242 -12.82 -19.69 10.62
CA ALA A 242 -13.58 -18.56 11.13
C ALA A 242 -13.43 -17.32 10.25
N LEU A 243 -12.24 -17.03 9.73
CA LEU A 243 -12.01 -15.95 8.78
C LEU A 243 -12.76 -16.17 7.46
N ASN A 244 -12.82 -17.40 6.96
CA ASN A 244 -13.56 -17.72 5.73
C ASN A 244 -15.07 -17.56 5.88
N ASN A 245 -15.59 -17.78 7.09
CA ASN A 245 -17.02 -17.65 7.41
C ASN A 245 -17.38 -16.31 8.09
N ALA A 246 -16.40 -15.43 8.28
CA ALA A 246 -16.60 -14.16 8.97
C ALA A 246 -17.52 -13.24 8.16
N SER A 247 -18.36 -12.48 8.86
CA SER A 247 -19.19 -11.46 8.24
C SER A 247 -18.31 -10.38 7.61
N TRP A 248 -18.68 -9.98 6.40
CA TRP A 248 -18.12 -8.81 5.75
C TRP A 248 -18.64 -7.53 6.41
N VAL A 249 -17.75 -6.56 6.54
CA VAL A 249 -18.05 -5.22 7.07
C VAL A 249 -17.66 -4.20 6.01
N ASN A 250 -18.62 -3.35 5.65
CA ASN A 250 -18.37 -2.21 4.78
C ASN A 250 -17.84 -1.06 5.62
N ILE A 251 -16.72 -0.49 5.20
CA ILE A 251 -16.11 0.68 5.81
C ILE A 251 -16.19 1.81 4.80
N THR A 252 -16.56 3.00 5.27
CA THR A 252 -16.60 4.21 4.45
C THR A 252 -15.73 5.27 5.10
N ASN A 253 -14.95 6.00 4.30
CA ASN A 253 -14.34 7.26 4.72
C ASN A 253 -14.75 8.36 3.75
N THR A 254 -15.27 9.46 4.29
CA THR A 254 -15.56 10.69 3.53
C THR A 254 -14.48 11.71 3.85
N LEU A 255 -13.70 12.07 2.84
CA LEU A 255 -12.66 13.08 2.93
C LEU A 255 -13.23 14.42 2.49
N ILE A 256 -13.05 15.46 3.30
CA ILE A 256 -13.52 16.82 3.04
C ILE A 256 -12.38 17.83 3.23
N SER A 257 -12.48 18.97 2.57
CA SER A 257 -11.60 20.11 2.85
C SER A 257 -11.83 20.65 4.27
N ASN A 258 -10.86 21.42 4.76
CA ASN A 258 -11.00 22.20 5.98
C ASN A 258 -12.21 23.14 5.95
#